data_AF-S0FPX3-F1
#
_entry.id   AF-S0FPX3-F1
#
_cell.length_a   1.000
_cell.length_b   1.000
_cell.length_c   1.000
_cell.angle_alpha   90.00
_cell.angle_beta   90.00
_cell.angle_gamma   90.00
#
_symmetry.space_group_name_H-M   'P 1'
#
loop_
_entity.id
_entity.type
_entity.pdbx_description
1 polymer ?
#
loop_
_entity_poly.entity_id
_entity_poly.type
_entity_poly.pdbx_seq_one_letter_code
_entity_poly.pdbx_strand_id
1 'polypeptide(L)'
;MKLEFSFENIFLPEQTKPIQSFVTQFTGGKSDCTVDCISPVETAGNKFSALLWRMTIRDRTAKPGTVSNDPAMIRHLHDLSALENLAVSDSLFIESIYLSIKKDLGRSGSIIDKSLKDMAKEALEQFEADPIYKSEYTRFVDAMSYAPDDESIGFETAVASFERIVGLLI
;
A
#
# COMPACT_ATOMS: atom_id res chain seq x y z
N MET A 1 8.83 -4.34 -19.99
CA MET A 1 8.11 -5.02 -18.90
C MET A 1 9.14 -5.55 -17.92
N LYS A 2 9.02 -5.23 -16.63
CA LYS A 2 9.83 -5.84 -15.57
C LYS A 2 8.93 -6.83 -14.84
N LEU A 3 9.41 -8.06 -14.64
CA LEU A 3 8.72 -9.08 -13.87
C LEU A 3 9.50 -9.34 -12.59
N GLU A 4 8.76 -9.49 -11.50
CA GLU A 4 9.29 -9.85 -10.18
C GLU A 4 8.54 -11.11 -9.72
N PHE A 5 9.28 -12.08 -9.19
CA PHE A 5 8.73 -13.35 -8.72
C PHE A 5 9.06 -13.50 -7.24
N SER A 6 8.04 -13.84 -6.46
CA SER A 6 8.16 -14.14 -5.04
C SER A 6 7.52 -15.50 -4.80
N PHE A 7 8.21 -16.35 -4.02
CA PHE A 7 7.72 -17.68 -3.66
C PHE A 7 7.16 -17.62 -2.25
N GLU A 8 5.89 -17.27 -2.13
CA GLU A 8 5.20 -17.10 -0.85
C GLU A 8 3.84 -17.76 -0.87
N ASN A 9 3.42 -18.24 0.30
CA ASN A 9 2.03 -18.65 0.50
C ASN A 9 1.18 -17.40 0.73
N ILE A 10 0.09 -17.31 -0.04
CA ILE A 10 -1.01 -16.37 0.21
C ILE A 10 -1.77 -16.80 1.47
N PHE A 11 -2.28 -15.81 2.19
CA PHE A 11 -3.07 -16.03 3.40
C PHE A 11 -4.55 -16.24 3.06
N LEU A 12 -5.09 -15.42 2.16
CA LEU A 12 -6.48 -15.48 1.72
C LEU A 12 -6.60 -16.22 0.38
N PRO A 13 -7.75 -16.85 0.09
CA PRO A 13 -8.00 -17.45 -1.21
C PRO A 13 -7.83 -16.44 -2.35
N GLU A 14 -7.30 -16.92 -3.48
CA GLU A 14 -7.18 -16.14 -4.70
C GLU A 14 -8.55 -15.71 -5.23
N GLN A 15 -8.57 -14.56 -5.89
CA GLN A 15 -9.75 -14.04 -6.56
C GLN A 15 -9.48 -13.96 -8.06
N THR A 16 -10.23 -14.74 -8.84
CA THR A 16 -10.20 -14.64 -10.30
C THR A 16 -10.81 -13.31 -10.74
N LYS A 17 -10.04 -12.49 -11.44
CA LYS A 17 -10.48 -11.21 -12.00
C LYS A 17 -10.52 -11.25 -13.52
N PRO A 18 -11.61 -10.79 -14.15
CA PRO A 18 -11.66 -10.61 -15.60
C PRO A 18 -10.73 -9.47 -16.02
N ILE A 19 -10.01 -9.65 -17.12
CA ILE A 19 -9.22 -8.60 -17.77
C ILE A 19 -9.85 -8.27 -19.11
N GLN A 20 -10.03 -6.98 -19.35
CA GLN A 20 -10.56 -6.46 -20.60
C GLN A 20 -9.66 -5.32 -21.07
N SER A 21 -9.25 -5.38 -22.34
CA SER A 21 -8.53 -4.30 -23.00
C SER A 21 -9.48 -3.13 -23.24
N PHE A 22 -8.92 -1.91 -23.36
CA PHE A 22 -9.71 -0.74 -23.72
C PHE A 22 -10.47 -0.91 -25.05
N VAL A 23 -9.90 -1.65 -26.00
CA VAL A 23 -10.56 -1.97 -27.27
C VAL A 23 -11.79 -2.84 -27.05
N THR A 24 -11.65 -3.91 -26.27
CA THR A 24 -12.76 -4.82 -25.97
C THR A 24 -13.83 -4.15 -25.11
N GLN A 25 -13.44 -3.27 -24.19
CA GLN A 25 -14.37 -2.46 -23.40
C GLN A 25 -15.15 -1.49 -24.29
N PHE A 26 -14.47 -0.76 -25.17
CA PHE A 26 -15.10 0.19 -26.09
C PHE A 26 -16.03 -0.47 -27.10
N THR A 27 -15.71 -1.69 -27.52
CA THR A 27 -16.53 -2.47 -28.48
C THR A 27 -17.66 -3.27 -27.82
N GLY A 28 -17.81 -3.20 -26.49
CA GLY A 28 -18.83 -3.95 -25.75
C GLY A 28 -18.62 -5.46 -25.75
N GLY A 29 -17.37 -5.91 -25.94
CA GLY A 29 -17.00 -7.32 -25.91
C GLY A 29 -17.02 -7.92 -24.49
N LYS A 30 -16.80 -9.23 -24.41
CA LYS A 30 -16.61 -9.94 -23.13
C LYS A 30 -15.16 -9.77 -22.63
N SER A 31 -14.88 -10.25 -21.41
CA SER A 31 -13.51 -10.34 -20.89
C SER A 31 -12.58 -11.05 -21.87
N ASP A 32 -11.38 -10.50 -22.08
CA ASP A 32 -10.35 -11.06 -22.97
C ASP A 32 -9.70 -12.30 -22.34
N CYS A 33 -9.45 -12.25 -21.03
CA CYS A 33 -8.96 -13.38 -20.23
C CYS A 33 -9.32 -13.19 -18.75
N THR A 34 -8.87 -14.11 -17.90
CA THR A 34 -8.97 -14.00 -16.44
C THR A 34 -7.59 -14.19 -15.82
N VAL A 35 -7.36 -13.57 -14.67
CA VAL A 35 -6.14 -13.73 -13.87
C VAL A 35 -6.51 -13.93 -12.41
N ASP A 36 -5.88 -14.91 -11.78
CA ASP A 36 -6.00 -15.13 -10.35
C ASP A 36 -5.14 -14.10 -9.60
N CYS A 37 -5.79 -13.36 -8.70
CA CYS A 37 -5.18 -12.26 -7.98
C CYS A 37 -5.20 -12.54 -6.47
N ILE A 38 -4.20 -12.03 -5.77
CA ILE A 38 -4.22 -11.97 -4.30
C ILE A 38 -5.44 -11.15 -3.87
N SER A 39 -6.07 -11.56 -2.77
CA SER A 39 -7.19 -10.82 -2.19
C SER A 39 -6.84 -9.33 -2.00
N PRO A 40 -7.75 -8.38 -2.31
CA PRO A 40 -7.56 -6.97 -2.01
C PRO A 40 -7.29 -6.69 -0.52
N VAL A 41 -7.88 -7.49 0.37
CA VAL A 41 -7.67 -7.39 1.83
C VAL A 41 -6.23 -7.76 2.20
N GLU A 42 -5.71 -8.87 1.64
CA GLU A 42 -4.32 -9.27 1.84
C GLU A 42 -3.34 -8.29 1.19
N THR A 43 -3.72 -7.74 0.03
CA THR A 43 -2.96 -6.69 -0.64
C THR A 43 -2.86 -5.45 0.24
N ALA A 44 -3.96 -5.01 0.86
CA ALA A 44 -3.95 -3.89 1.81
C ALA A 44 -3.04 -4.19 3.02
N GLY A 45 -3.12 -5.40 3.59
CA GLY A 45 -2.24 -5.81 4.69
C GLY A 45 -0.75 -5.75 4.32
N ASN A 46 -0.41 -6.26 3.12
CA ASN A 46 0.94 -6.20 2.58
C ASN A 46 1.43 -4.77 2.32
N LYS A 47 0.58 -3.91 1.79
CA LYS A 47 0.91 -2.49 1.55
C LYS A 47 1.11 -1.74 2.86
N PHE A 48 0.28 -2.01 3.87
CA PHE A 48 0.40 -1.43 5.20
C PHE A 48 1.73 -1.83 5.86
N SER A 49 2.03 -3.13 5.87
CA SER A 49 3.31 -3.66 6.38
C SER A 49 4.51 -3.00 5.70
N ALA A 50 4.51 -3.01 4.37
CA ALA A 50 5.61 -2.52 3.57
C ALA A 50 5.77 -0.98 3.67
N LEU A 51 4.69 -0.24 3.96
CA LEU A 51 4.74 1.18 4.26
C LEU A 51 5.37 1.42 5.63
N LEU A 52 4.87 0.76 6.68
CA LEU A 52 5.37 0.92 8.04
C LEU A 52 6.87 0.61 8.14
N TRP A 53 7.30 -0.52 7.60
CA TRP A 53 8.71 -0.89 7.52
C TRP A 53 9.55 0.23 6.90
N ARG A 54 9.15 0.75 5.74
CA ARG A 54 9.89 1.80 5.01
C ARG A 54 9.89 3.15 5.73
N MET A 55 8.83 3.47 6.47
CA MET A 55 8.77 4.65 7.32
C MET A 55 9.71 4.51 8.53
N THR A 56 9.81 3.33 9.12
CA THR A 56 10.69 3.08 10.27
C THR A 56 12.17 3.19 9.92
N ILE A 57 12.58 2.72 8.74
CA ILE A 57 13.98 2.78 8.29
C ILE A 57 14.30 4.06 7.49
N ARG A 58 13.39 5.03 7.45
CA ARG A 58 13.53 6.21 6.58
C ARG A 58 14.73 7.05 7.01
N ASP A 59 15.61 7.32 6.07
CA ASP A 59 16.75 8.22 6.21
C ASP A 59 16.73 9.26 5.08
N ARG A 60 16.27 10.47 5.39
CA ARG A 60 16.21 11.59 4.43
C ARG A 60 17.58 12.02 3.93
N THR A 61 18.66 11.69 4.63
CA THR A 61 20.04 12.03 4.23
C THR A 61 20.63 11.04 3.22
N ALA A 62 20.07 9.82 3.13
CA ALA A 62 20.49 8.84 2.15
C ALA A 62 20.10 9.25 0.72
N LYS A 63 20.82 8.71 -0.27
CA LYS A 63 20.54 8.98 -1.70
C LYS A 63 19.10 8.54 -2.06
N PRO A 64 18.30 9.36 -2.77
CA PRO A 64 16.98 8.95 -3.23
C PRO A 64 17.01 7.69 -4.12
N GLY A 65 16.04 6.80 -3.92
CA GLY A 65 15.92 5.50 -4.57
C GLY A 65 16.64 4.35 -3.84
N THR A 66 17.23 4.59 -2.67
CA THR A 66 17.71 3.51 -1.79
C THR A 66 16.57 2.95 -0.95
N VAL A 67 16.78 1.79 -0.33
CA VAL A 67 15.79 1.13 0.55
C VAL A 67 15.37 2.04 1.72
N SER A 68 16.31 2.82 2.27
CA SER A 68 16.05 3.78 3.35
C SER A 68 15.56 5.14 2.86
N ASN A 69 15.60 5.45 1.56
CA ASN A 69 15.07 6.70 1.02
C ASN A 69 14.46 6.48 -0.37
N ASP A 70 13.34 5.79 -0.41
CA ASP A 70 12.55 5.62 -1.63
C ASP A 70 11.33 6.54 -1.60
N PRO A 71 11.32 7.67 -2.31
CA PRO A 71 10.15 8.55 -2.40
C PRO A 71 8.90 7.87 -2.98
N ALA A 72 9.08 6.84 -3.82
CA ALA A 72 7.97 6.19 -4.51
C ALA A 72 7.16 5.26 -3.60
N MET A 73 7.62 5.02 -2.36
CA MET A 73 6.89 4.29 -1.31
C MET A 73 5.56 4.94 -0.96
N ILE A 74 5.42 6.26 -1.17
CA ILE A 74 4.22 7.02 -0.84
C ILE A 74 2.98 6.54 -1.61
N ARG A 75 3.19 5.84 -2.75
CA ARG A 75 2.11 5.18 -3.50
C ARG A 75 1.36 4.14 -2.67
N HIS A 76 2.01 3.53 -1.67
CA HIS A 76 1.31 2.62 -0.74
C HIS A 76 0.25 3.33 0.09
N LEU A 77 0.46 4.61 0.44
CA LEU A 77 -0.55 5.41 1.16
C LEU A 77 -1.80 5.61 0.28
N HIS A 78 -1.62 5.92 -1.00
CA HIS A 78 -2.73 6.00 -1.96
C HIS A 78 -3.45 4.65 -2.12
N ASP A 79 -2.69 3.57 -2.36
CA ASP A 79 -3.25 2.22 -2.52
C ASP A 79 -4.11 1.83 -1.29
N LEU A 80 -3.65 2.15 -0.07
CA LEU A 80 -4.37 1.86 1.16
C LEU A 80 -5.67 2.65 1.27
N SER A 81 -5.69 3.92 0.85
CA SER A 81 -6.92 4.72 0.83
C SER A 81 -7.94 4.16 -0.16
N ALA A 82 -7.50 3.74 -1.35
CA ALA A 82 -8.37 3.09 -2.34
C ALA A 82 -8.93 1.74 -1.86
N LEU A 83 -8.16 1.01 -1.05
CA LEU A 83 -8.54 -0.30 -0.52
C LEU A 83 -9.26 -0.25 0.83
N GLU A 84 -9.35 0.93 1.46
CA GLU A 84 -9.79 1.09 2.84
C GLU A 84 -11.13 0.40 3.09
N ASN A 85 -12.16 0.73 2.32
CA ASN A 85 -13.51 0.20 2.53
C ASN A 85 -13.56 -1.34 2.49
N LEU A 86 -12.79 -1.97 1.60
CA LEU A 86 -12.71 -3.42 1.50
C LEU A 86 -11.94 -4.02 2.68
N ALA A 87 -10.84 -3.38 3.05
CA ALA A 87 -9.97 -3.83 4.13
C ALA A 87 -10.66 -3.75 5.50
N VAL A 88 -11.21 -2.58 5.86
CA VAL A 88 -11.81 -2.36 7.19
C VAL A 88 -13.11 -3.15 7.40
N SER A 89 -13.76 -3.59 6.33
CA SER A 89 -14.98 -4.40 6.38
C SER A 89 -14.71 -5.90 6.56
N ASP A 90 -13.47 -6.35 6.38
CA ASP A 90 -13.09 -7.76 6.46
C ASP A 90 -12.41 -8.08 7.81
N SER A 91 -12.94 -9.07 8.53
CA SER A 91 -12.43 -9.47 9.84
C SER A 91 -10.99 -10.01 9.81
N LEU A 92 -10.52 -10.48 8.65
CA LEU A 92 -9.18 -11.05 8.48
C LEU A 92 -8.11 -10.00 8.15
N PHE A 93 -8.49 -8.73 7.98
CA PHE A 93 -7.56 -7.67 7.60
C PHE A 93 -6.45 -7.47 8.64
N ILE A 94 -6.80 -7.39 9.93
CA ILE A 94 -5.82 -7.18 10.99
C ILE A 94 -4.85 -8.36 11.08
N GLU A 95 -5.35 -9.60 10.96
CA GLU A 95 -4.49 -10.79 10.93
C GLU A 95 -3.54 -10.76 9.72
N SER A 96 -4.02 -10.33 8.55
CA SER A 96 -3.19 -10.15 7.37
C SER A 96 -2.04 -9.16 7.61
N ILE A 97 -2.27 -8.04 8.29
CA ILE A 97 -1.20 -7.09 8.66
C ILE A 97 -0.16 -7.78 9.54
N TYR A 98 -0.58 -8.48 10.61
CA TYR A 98 0.34 -9.15 11.51
C TYR A 98 1.19 -10.21 10.80
N LEU A 99 0.57 -11.01 9.94
CA LEU A 99 1.29 -12.01 9.14
C LEU A 99 2.28 -11.36 8.18
N SER A 100 1.90 -10.26 7.54
CA SER A 100 2.77 -9.53 6.61
C SER A 100 3.97 -8.90 7.32
N ILE A 101 3.73 -8.21 8.43
CA ILE A 101 4.80 -7.64 9.26
C ILE A 101 5.74 -8.73 9.77
N LYS A 102 5.23 -9.87 10.22
CA LYS A 102 6.08 -10.99 10.65
C LYS A 102 6.96 -11.53 9.52
N LYS A 103 6.48 -11.49 8.27
CA LYS A 103 7.28 -11.87 7.08
C LYS A 103 8.32 -10.80 6.72
N ASP A 104 7.96 -9.53 6.85
CA ASP A 104 8.84 -8.41 6.51
C ASP A 104 9.91 -8.13 7.59
N LEU A 105 9.59 -8.37 8.86
CA LEU A 105 10.52 -8.35 9.99
C LEU A 105 11.57 -9.46 9.82
N GLY A 106 12.73 -9.08 9.28
CA GLY A 106 13.83 -10.00 8.96
C GLY A 106 14.25 -9.94 7.49
N ARG A 107 13.46 -9.33 6.61
CA ARG A 107 13.93 -8.95 5.27
C ARG A 107 15.00 -7.87 5.43
N SER A 108 16.14 -8.09 4.76
CA SER A 108 17.28 -7.15 4.73
C SER A 108 18.03 -6.93 6.06
N GLY A 109 17.81 -7.77 7.08
CA GLY A 109 18.65 -7.80 8.28
C GLY A 109 18.43 -6.64 9.27
N SER A 110 17.39 -5.81 9.10
CA SER A 110 17.04 -4.83 10.14
C SER A 110 16.19 -5.49 11.22
N ILE A 111 16.68 -5.42 12.46
CA ILE A 111 15.93 -5.79 13.64
C ILE A 111 15.09 -4.56 13.99
N ILE A 112 13.79 -4.61 13.71
CA ILE A 112 12.86 -3.60 14.21
C ILE A 112 12.36 -4.10 15.56
N ASP A 113 12.86 -3.50 16.63
CA ASP A 113 12.41 -3.71 18.00
C ASP A 113 11.30 -2.71 18.35
N LYS A 114 10.24 -2.71 17.55
CA LYS A 114 9.06 -1.86 17.76
C LYS A 114 7.80 -2.68 17.59
N SER A 115 6.78 -2.38 18.40
CA SER A 115 5.47 -2.99 18.20
C SER A 115 4.82 -2.44 16.94
N LEU A 116 3.92 -3.22 16.33
CA LEU A 116 3.13 -2.78 15.19
C LEU A 116 2.39 -1.46 15.47
N LYS A 117 1.87 -1.31 16.69
CA LYS A 117 1.16 -0.10 17.12
C LYS A 117 2.08 1.12 17.15
N ASP A 118 3.32 0.96 17.63
CA ASP A 118 4.29 2.05 17.70
C ASP A 118 4.76 2.45 16.30
N MET A 119 5.06 1.48 15.43
CA MET A 119 5.39 1.75 14.03
C MET A 119 4.29 2.53 13.32
N ALA A 120 3.02 2.17 13.56
CA ALA A 120 1.87 2.83 12.98
C ALA A 120 1.70 4.27 13.46
N LYS A 121 1.87 4.52 14.76
CA LYS A 121 1.81 5.87 15.34
C LYS A 121 2.93 6.76 14.82
N GLU A 122 4.16 6.26 14.81
CA GLU A 122 5.31 7.01 14.29
C GLU A 122 5.14 7.34 12.79
N ALA A 123 4.55 6.42 12.01
CA ALA A 123 4.28 6.69 10.60
C ALA A 123 3.27 7.84 10.42
N LEU A 124 2.22 7.90 11.25
CA LEU A 124 1.28 9.03 11.27
C LEU A 124 1.98 10.35 11.64
N GLU A 125 2.74 10.36 12.73
CA GLU A 125 3.50 11.52 13.17
C GLU A 125 4.46 12.03 12.08
N GLN A 126 5.09 11.13 11.34
CA GLN A 126 5.94 11.49 10.21
C GLN A 126 5.17 12.13 9.05
N PHE A 127 3.97 11.66 8.72
CA PHE A 127 3.14 12.29 7.68
C PHE A 127 2.71 13.71 8.05
N GLU A 128 2.48 13.97 9.33
CA GLU A 128 2.13 15.29 9.84
C GLU A 128 3.34 16.23 9.92
N ALA A 129 4.49 15.72 10.36
CA ALA A 129 5.68 16.53 10.64
C ALA A 129 6.54 16.83 9.40
N ASP A 130 6.55 15.93 8.40
CA ASP A 130 7.42 16.05 7.23
C ASP A 130 6.64 16.48 5.96
N PRO A 131 6.67 17.78 5.59
CA PRO A 131 5.93 18.29 4.45
C PRO A 131 6.42 17.74 3.10
N ILE A 132 7.59 17.09 3.06
CA ILE A 132 8.12 16.47 1.83
C ILE A 132 7.20 15.35 1.37
N TYR A 133 6.53 14.62 2.26
CA TYR A 133 5.61 13.54 1.87
C TYR A 133 4.48 14.01 0.97
N LYS A 134 3.93 15.20 1.20
CA LYS A 134 2.91 15.78 0.32
C LYS A 134 3.46 16.05 -1.09
N SER A 135 4.69 16.57 -1.17
CA SER A 135 5.36 16.80 -2.46
C SER A 135 5.69 15.49 -3.19
N GLU A 136 6.10 14.46 -2.45
CA GLU A 136 6.31 13.11 -2.99
C GLU A 136 5.00 12.51 -3.48
N TYR A 137 3.92 12.65 -2.72
CA TYR A 137 2.59 12.18 -3.12
C TYR A 137 2.17 12.79 -4.45
N THR A 138 2.22 14.13 -4.59
CA THR A 138 1.86 14.78 -5.86
C THR A 138 2.73 14.32 -7.03
N ARG A 139 4.02 14.12 -6.80
CA ARG A 139 4.94 13.66 -7.85
C ARG A 139 4.68 12.22 -8.30
N PHE A 140 4.36 11.32 -7.37
CA PHE A 140 4.29 9.88 -7.64
C PHE A 140 2.87 9.33 -7.80
N VAL A 141 1.87 10.09 -7.37
CA VAL A 141 0.45 9.73 -7.40
C VAL A 141 -0.31 10.66 -8.34
N ASP A 142 -0.43 11.95 -8.01
CA ASP A 142 -1.26 12.89 -8.77
C ASP A 142 -0.82 12.99 -10.24
N ALA A 143 0.49 13.07 -10.48
CA ALA A 143 1.05 13.13 -11.83
C ALA A 143 0.85 11.85 -12.67
N MET A 144 0.38 10.75 -12.05
CA MET A 144 0.19 9.44 -12.68
C MET A 144 -1.26 8.96 -12.65
N SER A 145 -2.17 9.73 -12.05
CA SER A 145 -3.60 9.41 -12.03
C SER A 145 -4.28 9.95 -13.30
N TYR A 146 -4.99 9.06 -14.00
CA TYR A 146 -5.88 9.42 -15.11
C TYR A 146 -7.36 9.43 -14.67
N ALA A 147 -7.62 9.27 -13.37
CA ALA A 147 -8.96 9.32 -12.82
C ALA A 147 -9.53 10.76 -12.96
N PRO A 148 -10.85 10.90 -13.14
CA PRO A 148 -11.53 12.18 -12.98
C PRO A 148 -11.20 12.84 -11.62
N ASP A 149 -11.22 14.17 -11.55
CA ASP A 149 -10.84 14.92 -10.35
C ASP A 149 -11.67 14.52 -9.12
N ASP A 150 -12.94 14.15 -9.32
CA ASP A 150 -13.87 13.69 -8.27
C ASP A 150 -13.66 12.24 -7.80
N GLU A 151 -12.88 11.47 -8.56
CA GLU A 151 -12.41 10.12 -8.18
C GLU A 151 -10.95 10.15 -7.67
N SER A 152 -10.29 11.31 -7.69
CA SER A 152 -8.92 11.47 -7.24
C SER A 152 -8.81 11.43 -5.71
N ILE A 153 -7.88 10.63 -5.19
CA ILE A 153 -7.58 10.58 -3.76
C ILE A 153 -6.45 11.57 -3.49
N GLY A 154 -6.77 12.68 -2.82
CA GLY A 154 -5.77 13.65 -2.37
C GLY A 154 -4.93 13.14 -1.19
N PHE A 155 -3.77 13.76 -0.98
CA PHE A 155 -2.85 13.40 0.12
C PHE A 155 -3.54 13.42 1.49
N GLU A 156 -4.30 14.46 1.78
CA GLU A 156 -5.03 14.61 3.06
C GLU A 156 -6.06 13.50 3.27
N THR A 157 -6.79 13.13 2.21
CA THR A 157 -7.74 12.01 2.24
C THR A 157 -7.01 10.69 2.51
N ALA A 158 -5.86 10.48 1.87
CA ALA A 158 -5.07 9.27 2.03
C ALA A 158 -4.48 9.14 3.44
N VAL A 159 -4.01 10.24 4.03
CA VAL A 159 -3.58 10.29 5.44
C VAL A 159 -4.75 10.00 6.38
N ALA A 160 -5.93 10.59 6.15
CA ALA A 160 -7.11 10.33 6.97
C ALA A 160 -7.59 8.87 6.88
N SER A 161 -7.52 8.24 5.70
CA SER A 161 -7.75 6.79 5.54
C SER A 161 -6.74 5.97 6.33
N PHE A 162 -5.46 6.34 6.27
CA PHE A 162 -4.42 5.67 7.03
C PHE A 162 -4.64 5.80 8.53
N GLU A 163 -5.01 6.98 9.02
CA GLU A 163 -5.36 7.21 10.43
C GLU A 163 -6.50 6.28 10.90
N ARG A 164 -7.56 6.12 10.10
CA ARG A 164 -8.65 5.19 10.42
C ARG A 164 -8.18 3.74 10.48
N ILE A 165 -7.31 3.32 9.56
CA ILE A 165 -6.71 1.97 9.59
C ILE A 165 -5.85 1.80 10.87
N VAL A 166 -5.04 2.80 11.22
CA VAL A 166 -4.24 2.77 12.47
C VAL A 166 -5.14 2.68 13.70
N GLY A 167 -6.29 3.36 13.69
CA GLY A 167 -7.29 3.28 14.76
C GLY A 167 -7.82 1.86 15.02
N LEU A 168 -7.77 0.95 14.05
CA LEU A 168 -8.15 -0.46 14.25
C LEU A 168 -7.09 -1.28 15.02
N LEU A 169 -5.85 -0.77 15.09
CA LEU A 169 -4.75 -1.43 15.79
C LEU A 169 -4.65 -1.01 17.25
N ILE A 170 -5.26 0.11 17.65
CA ILE A 170 -5.09 0.72 18.98
C ILE A 170 -6.06 0.12 19.97
#